data_AF-A0A371FPP7-F1
#
_entry.id   AF-A0A371FPP7-F1
#
_cell.length_a   1.000
_cell.length_b   1.000
_cell.length_c   1.000
_cell.angle_alpha   90.00
_cell.angle_beta   90.00
_cell.angle_gamma   90.00
#
_symmetry.space_group_name_H-M   'P 1'
#
loop_
_entity.id
_entity.type
_entity.pdbx_description
1 polymer ?
#
loop_
_entity_poly.entity_id
_entity_poly.type
_entity_poly.pdbx_seq_one_letter_code
_entity_poly.pdbx_strand_id
1 'polypeptide(L)' 'MNQNKDWFETYKKIDAGIVFLGNNKACKVVEMFDGMDKVLQEVRYILKLKRNLISLGTLDVGGYGYKSDQGNLKVY' A
#
# COMPACT_ATOMS: atom_id res chain seq x y z
N MET A 1 -0.38 -10.23 17.48
CA MET A 1 0.63 -10.05 16.41
C MET A 1 -0.12 -9.91 15.09
N ASN A 2 0.02 -8.78 14.39
CA ASN A 2 -0.64 -8.56 13.10
C ASN A 2 0.17 -9.23 11.99
N GLN A 3 -0.46 -10.17 11.29
CA GLN A 3 0.15 -11.15 10.38
C GLN A 3 0.86 -10.59 9.13
N ASN A 4 0.78 -9.27 8.87
CA ASN A 4 1.28 -8.69 7.62
C ASN A 4 2.59 -7.91 7.78
N LYS A 5 3.13 -7.77 9.00
CA LYS A 5 4.38 -7.02 9.20
C LYS A 5 5.60 -7.72 8.62
N ASP A 6 5.56 -9.04 8.54
CA ASP A 6 6.68 -9.87 8.08
C ASP A 6 6.84 -9.84 6.54
N TRP A 7 5.93 -9.18 5.82
CA TRP A 7 6.00 -8.98 4.36
C TRP A 7 6.88 -7.80 3.95
N PHE A 8 7.41 -7.04 4.90
CA PHE A 8 8.18 -5.83 4.66
C PHE A 8 9.60 -6.01 5.19
N GLU A 9 10.59 -5.61 4.39
CA GLU A 9 12.01 -5.59 4.77
C GLU A 9 12.33 -4.43 5.70
N THR A 10 11.71 -3.26 5.46
CA THR A 10 11.90 -2.08 6.30
C THR A 10 10.56 -1.48 6.73
N TYR A 11 10.31 -1.54 8.04
CA TYR A 11 9.13 -0.96 8.66
C TYR A 11 9.44 0.39 9.31
N LYS A 12 8.93 1.47 8.73
CA LYS A 12 8.92 2.79 9.36
C LYS A 12 7.50 3.24 9.61
N LYS A 13 7.04 3.19 10.87
CA LYS A 13 5.69 3.64 11.22
C LYS A 13 5.58 5.15 11.08
N ILE A 14 5.06 5.61 9.95
CA ILE A 14 4.69 7.01 9.70
C ILE A 14 3.17 7.13 9.83
N ASP A 15 2.69 8.16 10.52
CA ASP A 15 1.26 8.46 10.57
C ASP A 15 0.84 9.12 9.25
N ALA A 16 0.37 8.32 8.30
CA ALA A 16 0.03 8.77 6.95
C ALA A 16 -1.42 9.26 6.83
N GLY A 17 -2.09 9.51 7.97
CA GLY A 17 -3.45 10.01 8.05
C GLY A 17 -4.53 8.92 8.02
N ILE A 18 -5.72 9.30 7.53
CA ILE A 18 -6.94 8.50 7.61
C ILE A 18 -7.51 8.30 6.21
N VAL A 19 -7.92 7.07 5.89
CA VAL A 19 -8.70 6.73 4.70
C VAL A 19 -10.12 6.38 5.12
N PHE A 20 -11.10 6.93 4.40
CA PHE A 20 -12.49 6.54 4.53
C PHE A 20 -12.79 5.42 3.54
N LEU A 21 -13.34 4.31 4.06
CA LEU A 21 -13.81 3.21 3.24
C LEU A 21 -15.16 3.57 2.60
N GLY A 22 -15.64 2.75 1.64
CA GLY A 22 -16.93 2.96 0.98
C GLY A 22 -18.16 2.94 1.91
N ASN A 23 -17.99 2.54 3.18
CA ASN A 23 -19.00 2.63 4.24
C ASN A 23 -18.77 3.83 5.19
N ASN A 24 -18.00 4.84 4.77
CA ASN A 24 -17.59 6.01 5.52
C ASN A 24 -16.84 5.74 6.84
N LYS A 25 -16.39 4.51 7.09
CA LYS A 25 -15.56 4.24 8.27
C LYS A 25 -14.12 4.69 8.04
N ALA A 26 -13.61 5.49 8.98
CA ALA A 26 -12.23 5.92 9.05
C ALA A 26 -11.29 4.76 9.43
N CYS A 27 -10.16 4.67 8.73
CA CYS A 27 -9.09 3.73 8.98
C CYS A 27 -7.73 4.44 9.01
N LYS A 28 -6.91 4.15 10.02
CA LYS A 28 -5.55 4.68 10.13
C LYS A 28 -4.63 4.04 9.10
N VAL A 29 -3.81 4.87 8.47
CA VAL A 29 -2.88 4.48 7.42
C VAL A 29 -1.45 4.59 7.92
N VAL A 30 -0.62 3.58 7.61
CA VAL A 30 0.80 3.55 7.93
C VAL A 30 1.57 3.30 6.64
N GLU A 31 2.56 4.14 6.33
CA GLU A 31 3.46 3.96 5.18
C GLU A 31 4.60 2.98 5.50
N MET A 32 5.07 2.24 4.49
CA MET A 32 6.24 1.36 4.54
C MET A 32 7.12 1.56 3.30
N PHE A 33 8.43 1.36 3.44
CA PHE A 33 9.44 1.52 2.39
C PHE A 33 10.30 0.26 2.36
N ASP A 34 10.42 -0.43 1.23
CA ASP A 34 11.28 -1.62 1.10
C ASP A 34 12.45 -1.34 0.14
N GLY A 35 13.62 -1.89 0.44
CA GLY A 35 14.91 -1.47 -0.13
C GLY A 35 15.46 -2.33 -1.27
N MET A 36 14.62 -2.91 -2.15
CA MET A 36 15.07 -3.88 -3.18
C MET A 36 14.43 -3.71 -4.58
N ASP A 37 15.01 -4.43 -5.57
CA ASP A 37 14.99 -4.13 -7.01
C ASP A 37 13.63 -4.19 -7.74
N LYS A 38 12.55 -4.65 -7.11
CA LYS A 38 11.17 -4.39 -7.57
C LYS A 38 10.22 -4.14 -6.39
N VAL A 39 10.54 -3.14 -5.58
CA VAL A 39 9.67 -2.67 -4.50
C VAL A 39 8.74 -1.56 -4.99
N LEU A 40 7.44 -1.69 -4.68
CA LEU A 40 6.50 -0.58 -4.72
C LEU A 40 6.72 0.32 -3.49
N GLN A 41 7.14 1.56 -3.72
CA GLN A 41 7.30 2.56 -2.66
C GLN A 41 5.95 3.19 -2.28
N GLU A 42 5.87 3.80 -1.09
CA GLU A 42 4.67 4.43 -0.53
C GLU A 42 3.46 3.49 -0.43
N VAL A 43 3.72 2.20 -0.20
CA VAL A 43 2.68 1.23 0.11
C VAL A 43 2.17 1.48 1.52
N ARG A 44 0.86 1.54 1.63
CA ARG A 44 0.14 1.91 2.84
C ARG A 44 -0.55 0.70 3.44
N TYR A 45 -0.12 0.30 4.63
CA TYR A 45 -0.79 -0.72 5.42
C TYR A 45 -1.94 -0.11 6.22
N ILE A 46 -3.13 -0.73 6.12
CA ILE A 46 -4.28 -0.38 6.94
C ILE A 46 -4.58 -1.54 7.88
N LEU A 47 -4.52 -1.28 9.20
CA LEU A 47 -4.71 -2.28 10.25
C LEU A 47 -6.01 -3.09 10.14
N LYS A 48 -7.05 -2.52 9.52
CA LYS A 48 -8.37 -3.15 9.34
C LYS A 48 -8.54 -3.87 8.00
N LEU A 49 -7.56 -3.82 7.10
CA LEU A 49 -7.62 -4.44 5.77
C LEU A 49 -6.67 -5.64 5.70
N LYS A 50 -7.09 -6.66 4.94
CA LYS A 50 -6.27 -7.85 4.66
C LYS A 50 -5.17 -7.59 3.62
N ARG A 51 -5.28 -6.51 2.85
CA ARG A 51 -4.38 -6.13 1.75
C ARG A 51 -3.86 -4.71 1.99
N ASN A 52 -2.69 -4.42 1.43
CA ASN A 52 -2.11 -3.08 1.43
C ASN A 52 -2.78 -2.21 0.36
N LEU A 53 -2.63 -0.89 0.49
CA LEU A 53 -3.08 0.09 -0.49
C LEU A 53 -1.89 0.78 -1.13
N ILE A 54 -2.01 1.09 -2.41
CA ILE A 54 -1.12 1.99 -3.13
C ILE A 54 -1.95 2.90 -4.02
N SER A 55 -1.55 4.15 -4.17
CA SER A 55 -2.18 5.06 -5.12
C SER A 55 -1.68 4.74 -6.53
N LEU A 56 -2.56 4.76 -7.54
CA LEU A 56 -2.12 4.67 -8.93
C LEU A 56 -1.23 5.86 -9.32
N GLY A 57 -1.48 7.05 -8.75
CA GLY A 57 -0.61 8.21 -8.97
C GLY A 57 0.82 8.01 -8.45
N THR A 58 1.01 7.23 -7.37
CA THR A 58 2.35 6.84 -6.90
C THR A 58 3.03 5.95 -7.94
N LEU A 59 2.29 5.00 -8.55
CA LEU A 59 2.81 4.16 -9.63
C LEU A 59 3.19 5.01 -10.86
N ASP A 60 2.34 5.95 -11.25
CA ASP A 60 2.59 6.86 -12.37
C ASP A 60 3.84 7.72 -12.15
N VAL A 61 3.98 8.33 -10.96
CA VAL A 61 5.18 9.12 -10.60
C VAL A 61 6.44 8.25 -10.58
N GLY A 62 6.32 7.00 -10.16
CA GLY A 62 7.42 6.02 -10.21
C GLY A 62 7.73 5.51 -11.62
N GLY A 63 6.95 5.89 -12.63
CA GLY A 63 7.13 5.44 -14.02
C GLY A 63 6.68 4.01 -14.29
N TYR A 64 5.87 3.42 -13.41
CA TYR A 64 5.38 2.06 -13.55
C TYR A 64 4.22 1.97 -14.53
N GLY A 65 4.30 1.02 -15.46
CA GLY A 65 3.12 0.61 -16.24
C GLY A 65 2.19 -0.23 -15.36
N TYR A 66 0.88 -0.06 -15.48
CA TYR A 66 -0.07 -0.95 -14.82
C TYR A 66 -1.30 -1.26 -15.68
N LYS A 67 -1.90 -2.43 -15.41
CA LYS A 67 -3.17 -2.85 -16.00
C LYS A 67 -4.05 -3.46 -14.92
N SER A 68 -5.33 -3.11 -14.92
CA SER A 68 -6.33 -3.76 -14.06
C SER A 68 -7.26 -4.65 -14.89
N ASP A 69 -7.55 -5.84 -14.38
CA ASP A 69 -8.53 -6.75 -14.94
C ASP A 69 -9.15 -7.63 -13.85
N GLN A 70 -10.47 -7.79 -13.86
CA GLN A 70 -11.24 -8.62 -12.90
C GLN A 70 -10.84 -8.44 -11.42
N GLY A 71 -10.54 -7.21 -10.99
CA GLY A 71 -10.13 -6.92 -9.61
C GLY A 71 -8.69 -7.30 -9.26
N ASN A 72 -7.88 -7.68 -10.26
CA ASN A 72 -6.44 -7.81 -10.16
C ASN A 72 -5.75 -6.56 -10.73
N LEU A 73 -4.60 -6.21 -10.16
CA LEU A 73 -3.73 -5.16 -10.66
C LEU A 73 -2.38 -5.78 -10.97
N LYS A 74 -1.94 -5.69 -12.22
CA LYS A 74 -0.61 -6.07 -12.66
C LYS A 74 0.21 -4.81 -12.88
N VAL A 75 1.38 -4.74 -12.26
CA VAL A 75 2.36 -3.65 -12.41
C VAL A 75 3.57 -4.22 -13.15
N TYR A 76 4.12 -3.45 -14.10
CA TYR A 76 5.18 -3.86 -15.02
C TYR A 76 6.49 -3.16 -14.69
#